data_AF-A0A817GUL1-F1
#
_entry.id   AF-A0A817GUL1-F1
#
_cell.length_a   1.000
_cell.length_b   1.000
_cell.length_c   1.000
_cell.angle_alpha   90.00
_cell.angle_beta   90.00
_cell.angle_gamma   90.00
#
_symmetry.space_group_name_H-M   'P 1'
#
loop_
_entity.id
_entity.type
_entity.pdbx_description
1 polymer ?
#
loop_
_entity_poly.entity_id
_entity_poly.type
_entity_poly.pdbx_seq_one_letter_code
_entity_poly.pdbx_strand_id
1 'polypeptide(L)'
;MDGAGSITFWGYSPSLCLTKYIDKQSEELPIRLLLIGNGDIRHIFHTLALTTSPIHIYILESQLEIYARHLLFLQLIFTSINQIGLQEKCEHYLELFANLHINTHTEQYLKEAATQLIQHITNINGEFQFASNITIDTTLLKYKEKDFLEGIFQFWRASSTKQPFPAELAWDGRVRQYLGARFDTRRNAFDWDLHMKLSERGFKRLNPHEYGDWRENGLAFRLTRQDYTQPNRTLASAFVFQNSDGTKQARRGYWGDIITGPFIAHGLLPIDNDDSQMQAKANDKFVKTATDVSEYNVLKLLSHLQEQNNQIKIILLPLNSITDLCTASKERYRHLQFDLIYVGCGLTHYLNEQGENFSSSIMSKDSTLILELPTFLLDLKNDQLEQYEKRFFLYA
;
A
#
# COMPACT_ATOMS: atom_id res chain seq x y z
N MET A 1 -12.18 12.56 13.79
CA MET A 1 -11.17 11.53 13.47
C MET A 1 -10.38 12.08 12.30
N ASP A 2 -9.07 11.80 12.24
CA ASP A 2 -8.21 12.35 11.20
C ASP A 2 -8.63 11.83 9.81
N GLY A 3 -8.55 12.67 8.78
CA GLY A 3 -9.06 12.31 7.45
C GLY A 3 -8.12 11.39 6.69
N ALA A 4 -6.81 11.43 6.98
CA ALA A 4 -5.85 10.40 6.57
C ALA A 4 -6.21 8.99 7.12
N GLY A 5 -6.98 8.92 8.21
CA GLY A 5 -7.40 7.66 8.82
C GLY A 5 -6.34 7.04 9.73
N SER A 6 -6.69 5.90 10.31
CA SER A 6 -5.80 5.14 11.20
C SER A 6 -5.09 4.00 10.50
N ILE A 7 -5.47 3.69 9.26
CA ILE A 7 -4.88 2.62 8.45
C ILE A 7 -4.44 3.20 7.12
N THR A 8 -3.15 3.03 6.84
CA THR A 8 -2.49 3.52 5.63
C THR A 8 -2.66 2.48 4.53
N PHE A 9 -3.82 2.46 3.86
CA PHE A 9 -4.08 1.52 2.75
C PHE A 9 -3.26 1.83 1.49
N TRP A 10 -2.74 3.06 1.40
CA TRP A 10 -1.77 3.53 0.43
C TRP A 10 -0.87 4.57 1.09
N GLY A 11 0.41 4.58 0.74
CA GLY A 11 1.33 5.64 1.18
C GLY A 11 1.18 6.94 0.37
N TYR A 12 2.05 7.91 0.64
CA TYR A 12 1.97 9.30 0.18
C TYR A 12 3.09 9.68 -0.80
N SER A 13 3.69 8.71 -1.49
CA SER A 13 4.72 8.91 -2.51
C SER A 13 4.43 8.08 -3.78
N PRO A 14 5.05 8.43 -4.93
CA PRO A 14 5.02 7.56 -6.10
C PRO A 14 5.76 6.25 -5.82
N SER A 15 5.46 5.21 -6.60
CA SER A 15 6.21 3.95 -6.57
C SER A 15 7.68 4.17 -6.96
N LEU A 16 8.56 3.36 -6.37
CA LEU A 16 10.01 3.40 -6.58
C LEU A 16 10.52 1.98 -6.75
N CYS A 17 11.44 1.78 -7.69
CA CYS A 17 12.30 0.60 -7.71
C CYS A 17 13.41 0.80 -6.69
N LEU A 18 13.31 0.14 -5.53
CA LEU A 18 14.20 0.37 -4.40
C LEU A 18 15.64 -0.08 -4.70
N THR A 19 15.82 -1.12 -5.51
CA THR A 19 17.15 -1.62 -5.88
C THR A 19 17.96 -0.65 -6.73
N LYS A 20 17.34 0.36 -7.36
CA LYS A 20 18.07 1.45 -8.05
C LYS A 20 18.89 2.34 -7.11
N TYR A 21 18.61 2.29 -5.81
CA TYR A 21 19.32 3.07 -4.79
C TYR A 21 20.36 2.25 -4.04
N ILE A 22 20.69 1.05 -4.52
CA ILE A 22 21.65 0.16 -3.89
C ILE A 22 22.87 0.06 -4.79
N ASP A 23 24.03 0.48 -4.29
CA ASP A 23 25.31 0.31 -4.97
C ASP A 23 25.97 -0.99 -4.49
N LYS A 24 25.47 -2.13 -4.96
CA LYS A 24 25.98 -3.46 -4.58
C LYS A 24 26.79 -4.06 -5.73
N GLN A 25 28.08 -4.30 -5.47
CA GLN A 25 29.03 -4.83 -6.46
C GLN A 25 28.96 -6.36 -6.65
N SER A 26 28.22 -7.08 -5.80
CA SER A 26 28.15 -8.55 -5.82
C SER A 26 26.78 -9.06 -6.25
N GLU A 27 26.75 -9.76 -7.39
CA GLU A 27 25.54 -10.35 -7.98
C GLU A 27 25.14 -11.70 -7.36
N GLU A 28 26.03 -12.35 -6.59
CA GLU A 28 25.82 -13.73 -6.09
C GLU A 28 24.94 -13.79 -4.82
N LEU A 29 24.95 -12.77 -3.98
CA LEU A 29 24.16 -12.74 -2.73
C LEU A 29 22.85 -11.99 -2.91
N PRO A 30 21.73 -12.49 -2.35
CA PRO A 30 20.45 -11.81 -2.48
C PRO A 30 20.50 -10.41 -1.87
N ILE A 31 19.87 -9.46 -2.56
CA ILE A 31 19.63 -8.11 -2.05
C ILE A 31 18.62 -8.21 -0.91
N ARG A 32 18.91 -7.61 0.24
CA ARG A 32 18.01 -7.62 1.41
C ARG A 32 17.39 -6.24 1.61
N LEU A 33 16.08 -6.16 1.42
CA LEU A 33 15.29 -4.95 1.66
C LEU A 33 14.48 -5.08 2.94
N LEU A 34 14.37 -4.01 3.72
CA LEU A 34 13.42 -3.89 4.81
C LEU A 34 12.44 -2.74 4.51
N LEU A 35 11.15 -3.03 4.45
CA LEU A 35 10.09 -2.03 4.32
C LEU A 35 9.32 -1.91 5.63
N ILE A 36 9.35 -0.72 6.22
CA ILE A 36 8.66 -0.39 7.47
C ILE A 36 7.52 0.56 7.14
N GLY A 37 6.28 0.13 7.36
CA GLY A 37 5.09 0.98 7.21
C GLY A 37 4.85 1.42 5.77
N ASN A 38 5.12 0.54 4.81
CA ASN A 38 4.97 0.82 3.39
C ASN A 38 3.48 1.00 3.00
N GLY A 39 2.57 0.33 3.72
CA GLY A 39 1.12 0.53 3.59
C GLY A 39 0.49 -0.13 2.37
N ASP A 40 1.19 -0.18 1.24
CA ASP A 40 0.70 -0.80 0.00
C ASP A 40 1.82 -1.44 -0.85
N ILE A 41 1.45 -2.21 -1.87
CA ILE A 41 2.41 -3.02 -2.62
C ILE A 41 3.29 -2.21 -3.61
N ARG A 42 3.05 -0.93 -3.86
CA ARG A 42 3.64 -0.20 -5.01
C ARG A 42 5.16 -0.30 -5.11
N HIS A 43 5.89 -0.16 -4.00
CA HIS A 43 7.36 -0.21 -4.00
C HIS A 43 7.84 -1.64 -4.22
N ILE A 44 7.15 -2.61 -3.64
CA ILE A 44 7.41 -4.03 -3.84
C ILE A 44 7.18 -4.37 -5.32
N PHE A 45 6.02 -4.02 -5.87
CA PHE A 45 5.67 -4.34 -7.25
C PHE A 45 6.65 -3.70 -8.26
N HIS A 46 6.96 -2.41 -8.10
CA HIS A 46 7.92 -1.72 -8.95
C HIS A 46 9.32 -2.35 -8.85
N THR A 47 9.77 -2.65 -7.63
CA THR A 47 11.08 -3.29 -7.42
C THR A 47 11.13 -4.69 -8.05
N LEU A 48 10.11 -5.52 -7.84
CA LEU A 48 10.06 -6.88 -8.37
C LEU A 48 10.02 -6.89 -9.89
N ALA A 49 9.34 -5.95 -10.53
CA ALA A 49 9.26 -5.89 -11.98
C ALA A 49 10.58 -5.51 -12.67
N LEU A 50 11.50 -4.83 -11.98
CA LEU A 50 12.72 -4.28 -12.57
C LEU A 50 14.03 -4.86 -12.01
N THR A 51 13.97 -5.75 -11.03
CA THR A 51 15.17 -6.33 -10.38
C THR A 51 15.46 -7.72 -10.92
N THR A 52 16.66 -7.91 -11.46
CA THR A 52 17.13 -9.21 -11.99
C THR A 52 17.94 -10.01 -10.97
N SER A 53 18.49 -9.39 -9.94
CA SER A 53 19.21 -10.07 -8.86
C SER A 53 18.25 -10.82 -7.92
N PRO A 54 18.69 -11.91 -7.26
CA PRO A 54 17.93 -12.52 -6.17
C PRO A 54 17.61 -11.49 -5.08
N ILE A 55 16.41 -11.52 -4.51
CA ILE A 55 15.95 -10.50 -3.58
C ILE A 55 15.14 -11.07 -2.42
N HIS A 56 15.47 -10.63 -1.21
CA HIS A 56 14.72 -10.91 0.02
C HIS A 56 14.12 -9.61 0.54
N ILE A 57 12.79 -9.56 0.63
CA ILE A 57 12.05 -8.38 1.06
C ILE A 57 11.37 -8.68 2.38
N TYR A 58 11.78 -7.97 3.43
CA TYR A 58 11.20 -8.05 4.76
C TYR A 58 10.20 -6.93 4.94
N ILE A 59 8.98 -7.26 5.33
CA ILE A 59 7.89 -6.30 5.46
C ILE A 59 7.51 -6.21 6.93
N LEU A 60 7.49 -4.99 7.48
CA LEU A 60 7.00 -4.65 8.80
C LEU A 60 5.85 -3.64 8.68
N GLU A 61 4.62 -4.08 8.95
CA GLU A 61 3.43 -3.23 8.97
C GLU A 61 2.88 -3.04 10.38
N SER A 62 2.00 -2.05 10.54
CA SER A 62 1.31 -1.76 11.81
C SER A 62 -0.03 -2.49 11.95
N GLN A 63 -0.61 -2.99 10.86
CA GLN A 63 -1.90 -3.68 10.84
C GLN A 63 -1.90 -4.90 9.92
N LEU A 64 -2.65 -5.94 10.30
CA LEU A 64 -2.72 -7.20 9.55
C LEU A 64 -3.55 -7.08 8.27
N GLU A 65 -4.49 -6.13 8.22
CA GLU A 65 -5.21 -5.78 6.99
C GLU A 65 -4.26 -5.38 5.86
N ILE A 66 -3.14 -4.74 6.18
CA ILE A 66 -2.13 -4.35 5.20
C ILE A 66 -1.36 -5.58 4.71
N TYR A 67 -0.94 -6.49 5.60
CA TYR A 67 -0.35 -7.77 5.21
C TYR A 67 -1.28 -8.60 4.33
N ALA A 68 -2.57 -8.68 4.67
CA ALA A 68 -3.56 -9.38 3.87
C ALA A 68 -3.62 -8.81 2.45
N ARG A 69 -3.57 -7.48 2.30
CA ARG A 69 -3.55 -6.81 0.99
C ARG A 69 -2.25 -7.07 0.23
N HIS A 70 -1.08 -7.01 0.88
CA HIS A 70 0.19 -7.39 0.25
C HIS A 70 0.12 -8.81 -0.34
N LEU A 71 -0.39 -9.77 0.42
CA LEU A 71 -0.56 -11.16 -0.04
C LEU A 71 -1.52 -11.27 -1.23
N LEU A 72 -2.66 -10.57 -1.19
CA LEU A 72 -3.62 -10.53 -2.29
C LEU A 72 -3.00 -9.98 -3.57
N PHE A 73 -2.29 -8.85 -3.50
CA PHE A 73 -1.68 -8.26 -4.69
C PHE A 73 -0.50 -9.10 -5.20
N LEU A 74 0.32 -9.67 -4.32
CA LEU A 74 1.38 -10.61 -4.71
C LEU A 74 0.77 -11.82 -5.45
N GLN A 75 -0.31 -12.39 -4.93
CA GLN A 75 -1.02 -13.48 -5.61
C GLN A 75 -1.52 -13.05 -7.00
N LEU A 76 -2.12 -11.85 -7.12
CA LEU A 76 -2.64 -11.32 -8.39
C LEU A 76 -1.54 -11.14 -9.44
N ILE A 77 -0.45 -10.45 -9.09
CA ILE A 77 0.59 -10.12 -10.07
C ILE A 77 1.33 -11.39 -10.55
N PHE A 78 1.52 -12.39 -9.67
CA PHE A 78 2.17 -13.66 -9.99
C PHE A 78 1.25 -14.76 -10.56
N THR A 79 -0.06 -14.53 -10.63
CA THR A 79 -0.99 -15.46 -11.31
C THR A 79 -0.55 -15.65 -12.78
N SER A 80 -0.67 -16.84 -13.36
CA SER A 80 -0.21 -17.06 -14.74
C SER A 80 -1.00 -16.23 -15.76
N ILE A 81 -0.35 -15.72 -16.81
CA ILE A 81 -1.02 -15.01 -17.92
C ILE A 81 -2.04 -15.90 -18.65
N ASN A 82 -1.87 -17.23 -18.58
CA ASN A 82 -2.84 -18.19 -19.12
C ASN A 82 -4.14 -18.27 -18.30
N GLN A 83 -4.12 -17.79 -17.06
CA GLN A 83 -5.29 -17.76 -16.17
C GLN A 83 -5.96 -16.39 -16.17
N ILE A 84 -5.16 -15.31 -16.07
CA ILE A 84 -5.65 -13.92 -16.05
C ILE A 84 -4.74 -13.07 -16.95
N GLY A 85 -5.32 -12.44 -17.96
CA GLY A 85 -4.57 -11.59 -18.90
C GLY A 85 -4.03 -10.32 -18.23
N LEU A 86 -3.03 -9.66 -18.82
CA LEU A 86 -2.41 -8.46 -18.22
C LEU A 86 -3.42 -7.31 -18.03
N GLN A 87 -4.33 -7.12 -18.98
CA GLN A 87 -5.37 -6.11 -18.90
C GLN A 87 -6.33 -6.37 -17.73
N GLU A 88 -6.82 -7.61 -17.62
CA GLU A 88 -7.70 -8.05 -16.56
C GLU A 88 -7.02 -7.98 -15.18
N LYS A 89 -5.74 -8.34 -15.09
CA LYS A 89 -4.94 -8.13 -13.88
C LYS A 89 -4.84 -6.65 -13.49
N CYS A 90 -4.64 -5.76 -14.47
CA CYS A 90 -4.57 -4.32 -14.23
C CYS A 90 -5.91 -3.79 -13.68
N GLU A 91 -7.03 -4.25 -14.26
CA GLU A 91 -8.37 -3.90 -13.80
C GLU A 91 -8.62 -4.37 -12.37
N HIS A 92 -8.39 -5.65 -12.08
CA HIS A 92 -8.46 -6.18 -10.73
C HIS A 92 -7.56 -5.44 -9.76
N TYR A 93 -6.32 -5.14 -10.17
CA TYR A 93 -5.35 -4.44 -9.34
C TYR A 93 -5.89 -3.07 -8.93
N LEU A 94 -6.26 -2.21 -9.89
CA LEU A 94 -6.68 -0.83 -9.60
C LEU A 94 -7.99 -0.79 -8.80
N GLU A 95 -8.94 -1.67 -9.13
CA GLU A 95 -10.19 -1.79 -8.38
C GLU A 95 -9.95 -2.19 -6.92
N LEU A 96 -9.20 -3.28 -6.68
CA LEU A 96 -8.88 -3.75 -5.32
C LEU A 96 -8.00 -2.75 -4.57
N PHE A 97 -7.14 -2.03 -5.28
CA PHE A 97 -6.21 -1.05 -4.72
C PHE A 97 -6.95 0.07 -4.00
N ALA A 98 -7.98 0.66 -4.60
CA ALA A 98 -8.57 1.84 -3.99
C ALA A 98 -10.03 2.17 -4.29
N ASN A 99 -10.73 1.36 -5.08
CA ASN A 99 -12.16 1.59 -5.26
C ASN A 99 -12.94 1.04 -4.07
N LEU A 100 -13.83 1.87 -3.50
CA LEU A 100 -14.76 1.45 -2.46
C LEU A 100 -15.75 0.40 -2.97
N HIS A 101 -16.11 0.48 -4.25
CA HIS A 101 -16.91 -0.52 -4.96
C HIS A 101 -16.13 -1.10 -6.14
N ILE A 102 -16.15 -2.41 -6.25
CA ILE A 102 -15.52 -3.18 -7.32
C ILE A 102 -16.61 -3.81 -8.19
N ASN A 103 -16.22 -4.22 -9.39
CA ASN A 103 -17.11 -4.93 -10.28
C ASN A 103 -17.31 -6.38 -9.80
N THR A 104 -18.35 -7.07 -10.31
CA THR A 104 -18.69 -8.44 -9.89
C THR A 104 -17.59 -9.45 -10.21
N HIS A 105 -16.86 -9.27 -11.31
CA HIS A 105 -15.76 -10.14 -11.72
C HIS A 105 -14.56 -10.03 -10.75
N THR A 106 -14.20 -8.81 -10.37
CA THR A 106 -13.18 -8.54 -9.34
C THR A 106 -13.60 -9.07 -7.97
N GLU A 107 -14.89 -8.99 -7.62
CA GLU A 107 -15.41 -9.60 -6.38
C GLU A 107 -15.29 -11.13 -6.40
N GLN A 108 -15.56 -11.76 -7.55
CA GLN A 108 -15.37 -13.21 -7.72
C GLN A 108 -13.90 -13.59 -7.56
N TYR A 109 -12.99 -12.88 -8.24
CA TYR A 109 -11.55 -13.08 -8.09
C TYR A 109 -11.14 -12.96 -6.61
N LEU A 110 -11.60 -11.93 -5.90
CA LEU A 110 -11.30 -11.74 -4.47
C LEU A 110 -11.75 -12.93 -3.61
N LYS A 111 -12.93 -13.50 -3.87
CA LYS A 111 -13.44 -14.68 -3.14
C LYS A 111 -12.59 -15.93 -3.37
N GLU A 112 -12.17 -16.15 -4.60
CA GLU A 112 -11.29 -17.25 -5.00
C GLU A 112 -9.90 -17.09 -4.40
N ALA A 113 -9.31 -15.90 -4.52
CA ALA A 113 -8.01 -15.56 -3.97
C ALA A 113 -7.99 -15.70 -2.44
N ALA A 114 -8.98 -15.14 -1.75
CA ALA A 114 -9.11 -15.28 -0.29
C ALA A 114 -9.25 -16.75 0.15
N THR A 115 -9.90 -17.60 -0.64
CA THR A 115 -9.99 -19.03 -0.33
C THR A 115 -8.64 -19.74 -0.41
N GLN A 116 -7.82 -19.39 -1.40
CA GLN A 116 -6.45 -19.92 -1.52
C GLN A 116 -5.54 -19.36 -0.40
N LEU A 117 -5.64 -18.07 -0.09
CA LEU A 117 -4.86 -17.44 0.99
C LEU A 117 -5.14 -18.06 2.36
N ILE A 118 -6.38 -18.48 2.64
CA ILE A 118 -6.71 -19.23 3.87
C ILE A 118 -5.91 -20.53 3.93
N GLN A 119 -5.84 -21.29 2.83
CA GLN A 119 -5.09 -22.55 2.77
C GLN A 119 -3.59 -22.29 2.97
N HIS A 120 -3.06 -21.21 2.39
CA HIS A 120 -1.65 -20.85 2.51
C HIS A 120 -1.27 -20.41 3.93
N ILE A 121 -2.05 -19.52 4.56
CA ILE A 121 -1.69 -18.96 5.87
C ILE A 121 -1.86 -19.98 7.00
N THR A 122 -2.74 -20.98 6.82
CA THR A 122 -2.95 -22.08 7.77
C THR A 122 -1.97 -23.24 7.58
N ASN A 123 -1.07 -23.17 6.59
CA ASN A 123 -0.04 -24.18 6.36
C ASN A 123 0.96 -24.22 7.54
N ILE A 124 1.22 -25.43 8.03
CA ILE A 124 2.07 -25.71 9.20
C ILE A 124 3.50 -25.21 8.99
N ASN A 125 4.03 -25.31 7.77
CA ASN A 125 5.42 -24.95 7.48
C ASN A 125 5.64 -23.42 7.51
N GLY A 126 4.59 -22.62 7.39
CA GLY A 126 4.68 -21.16 7.34
C GLY A 126 5.27 -20.57 6.05
N GLU A 127 5.75 -21.40 5.12
CA GLU A 127 6.21 -20.99 3.79
C GLU A 127 5.28 -21.53 2.69
N PHE A 128 5.04 -20.73 1.66
CA PHE A 128 4.27 -21.10 0.46
C PHE A 128 4.70 -20.28 -0.76
N GLN A 129 4.29 -20.71 -1.95
CA GLN A 129 4.69 -20.08 -3.22
C GLN A 129 3.47 -19.71 -4.05
N PHE A 130 3.52 -18.55 -4.71
CA PHE A 130 2.52 -18.13 -5.71
C PHE A 130 2.94 -18.49 -7.14
N ALA A 131 4.25 -18.55 -7.39
CA ALA A 131 4.88 -19.00 -8.62
C ALA A 131 6.25 -19.64 -8.28
N SER A 132 6.90 -20.28 -9.25
CA SER A 132 8.15 -21.03 -9.04
C SER A 132 9.32 -20.19 -8.50
N ASN A 133 9.31 -18.89 -8.76
CA ASN A 133 10.38 -17.96 -8.39
C ASN A 133 10.05 -17.07 -7.19
N ILE A 134 8.85 -17.17 -6.58
CA ILE A 134 8.46 -16.39 -5.41
C ILE A 134 8.03 -17.27 -4.23
N THR A 135 8.72 -17.10 -3.11
CA THR A 135 8.38 -17.73 -1.83
C THR A 135 7.94 -16.68 -0.82
N ILE A 136 6.80 -16.93 -0.18
CA ILE A 136 6.28 -16.14 0.94
C ILE A 136 6.59 -16.88 2.23
N ASP A 137 7.26 -16.19 3.15
CA ASP A 137 7.64 -16.67 4.46
C ASP A 137 6.86 -15.93 5.55
N THR A 138 6.02 -16.69 6.25
CA THR A 138 5.22 -16.25 7.39
C THR A 138 5.64 -16.96 8.68
N THR A 139 6.79 -17.64 8.69
CA THR A 139 7.27 -18.41 9.85
C THR A 139 7.49 -17.55 11.09
N LEU A 140 7.83 -16.27 10.89
CA LEU A 140 8.06 -15.33 11.98
C LEU A 140 6.77 -14.83 12.62
N LEU A 141 5.64 -14.81 11.89
CA LEU A 141 4.35 -14.35 12.41
C LEU A 141 3.88 -15.22 13.58
N LYS A 142 3.30 -14.58 14.59
CA LYS A 142 2.70 -15.26 15.75
C LYS A 142 1.44 -15.99 15.30
N TYR A 143 1.10 -17.10 15.95
CA TYR A 143 -0.14 -17.86 15.66
C TYR A 143 -1.38 -16.96 15.66
N LYS A 144 -1.53 -16.08 16.67
CA LYS A 144 -2.64 -15.12 16.74
C LYS A 144 -2.72 -14.16 15.53
N GLU A 145 -1.59 -13.84 14.91
CA GLU A 145 -1.54 -12.96 13.73
C GLU A 145 -1.99 -13.75 12.49
N LYS A 146 -1.60 -15.02 12.38
CA LYS A 146 -2.07 -15.94 11.34
C LYS A 146 -3.58 -16.22 11.44
N ASP A 147 -4.08 -16.47 12.65
CA ASP A 147 -5.53 -16.68 12.90
C ASP A 147 -6.34 -15.43 12.52
N PHE A 148 -5.79 -14.24 12.80
CA PHE A 148 -6.45 -12.99 12.43
C PHE A 148 -6.43 -12.77 10.91
N LEU A 149 -5.31 -13.06 10.23
CA LEU A 149 -5.23 -13.05 8.76
C LEU A 149 -6.26 -14.01 8.13
N GLU A 150 -6.37 -15.23 8.68
CA GLU A 150 -7.40 -16.17 8.26
C GLU A 150 -8.81 -15.55 8.41
N GLY A 151 -9.10 -14.92 9.54
CA GLY A 151 -10.37 -14.22 9.77
C GLY A 151 -10.65 -13.10 8.77
N ILE A 152 -9.62 -12.34 8.34
CA ILE A 152 -9.75 -11.32 7.29
C ILE A 152 -10.17 -11.99 5.97
N PHE A 153 -9.47 -13.05 5.55
CA PHE A 153 -9.75 -13.75 4.31
C PHE A 153 -11.12 -14.43 4.33
N GLN A 154 -11.53 -14.99 5.47
CA GLN A 154 -12.87 -15.53 5.66
C GLN A 154 -13.95 -14.46 5.45
N PHE A 155 -13.70 -13.22 5.92
CA PHE A 155 -14.60 -12.10 5.68
C PHE A 155 -14.61 -11.65 4.21
N TRP A 156 -13.45 -11.62 3.55
CA TRP A 156 -13.35 -11.27 2.12
C TRP A 156 -14.14 -12.21 1.24
N ARG A 157 -14.08 -13.52 1.49
CA ARG A 157 -14.86 -14.50 0.72
C ARG A 157 -16.33 -14.60 1.14
N ALA A 158 -16.72 -13.99 2.26
CA ALA A 158 -18.07 -14.13 2.81
C ALA A 158 -19.11 -13.47 1.89
N SER A 159 -20.29 -14.10 1.82
CA SER A 159 -21.44 -13.47 1.17
C SER A 159 -21.90 -12.22 1.93
N SER A 160 -22.31 -11.20 1.18
CA SER A 160 -22.87 -9.94 1.71
C SER A 160 -24.10 -10.13 2.58
N THR A 161 -24.84 -11.23 2.43
CA THR A 161 -25.95 -11.55 3.34
C THR A 161 -25.49 -12.09 4.69
N LYS A 162 -24.35 -12.78 4.76
CA LYS A 162 -23.82 -13.38 6.00
C LYS A 162 -22.97 -12.41 6.80
N GLN A 163 -22.10 -11.67 6.12
CA GLN A 163 -21.26 -10.65 6.74
C GLN A 163 -21.34 -9.37 5.90
N PRO A 164 -22.32 -8.49 6.18
CA PRO A 164 -22.47 -7.25 5.44
C PRO A 164 -21.30 -6.29 5.69
N PHE A 165 -20.93 -5.54 4.66
CA PHE A 165 -20.02 -4.41 4.77
C PHE A 165 -20.69 -3.20 4.11
N PRO A 166 -21.32 -2.31 4.90
CA PRO A 166 -21.99 -1.13 4.37
C PRO A 166 -20.94 -0.05 4.04
N ALA A 167 -20.24 -0.25 2.94
CA ALA A 167 -19.07 0.53 2.54
C ALA A 167 -19.42 2.02 2.35
N GLU A 168 -20.56 2.32 1.73
CA GLU A 168 -21.06 3.67 1.50
C GLU A 168 -21.32 4.41 2.82
N LEU A 169 -21.98 3.75 3.78
CA LEU A 169 -22.25 4.34 5.10
C LEU A 169 -20.95 4.58 5.88
N ALA A 170 -19.99 3.65 5.77
CA ALA A 170 -18.69 3.81 6.41
C ALA A 170 -17.92 5.00 5.82
N TRP A 171 -17.92 5.16 4.49
CA TRP A 171 -17.29 6.28 3.80
C TRP A 171 -17.98 7.62 4.10
N ASP A 172 -19.30 7.71 3.89
CA ASP A 172 -20.09 8.91 4.16
C ASP A 172 -19.97 9.35 5.62
N GLY A 173 -20.01 8.41 6.56
CA GLY A 173 -19.78 8.67 7.98
C GLY A 173 -18.41 9.30 8.26
N ARG A 174 -17.34 8.80 7.61
CA ARG A 174 -15.98 9.39 7.71
C ARG A 174 -15.94 10.80 7.15
N VAL A 175 -16.51 11.02 5.96
CA VAL A 175 -16.52 12.34 5.29
C VAL A 175 -17.31 13.36 6.10
N ARG A 176 -18.49 12.99 6.62
CA ARG A 176 -19.29 13.84 7.53
C ARG A 176 -18.53 14.19 8.78
N GLN A 177 -17.90 13.20 9.43
CA GLN A 177 -17.14 13.43 10.65
C GLN A 177 -15.95 14.36 10.41
N TYR A 178 -15.25 14.22 9.28
CA TYR A 178 -14.10 15.05 8.94
C TYR A 178 -14.48 16.48 8.56
N LEU A 179 -15.51 16.67 7.72
CA LEU A 179 -15.90 17.98 7.22
C LEU A 179 -16.74 18.79 8.22
N GLY A 180 -17.49 18.11 9.10
CA GLY A 180 -18.38 18.76 10.07
C GLY A 180 -19.36 19.70 9.37
N ALA A 181 -19.39 20.97 9.80
CA ALA A 181 -20.26 22.00 9.22
C ALA A 181 -20.01 22.26 7.72
N ARG A 182 -18.86 21.86 7.17
CA ARG A 182 -18.53 22.01 5.73
C ARG A 182 -19.11 20.89 4.87
N PHE A 183 -19.78 19.89 5.45
CA PHE A 183 -20.26 18.73 4.69
C PHE A 183 -21.30 19.10 3.63
N ASP A 184 -22.19 20.06 3.92
CA ASP A 184 -23.21 20.51 2.98
C ASP A 184 -22.59 21.26 1.79
N THR A 185 -21.41 21.84 1.98
CA THR A 185 -20.61 22.52 0.95
C THR A 185 -19.35 21.73 0.56
N ARG A 186 -19.35 20.40 0.77
CA ARG A 186 -18.16 19.54 0.63
C ARG A 186 -17.45 19.64 -0.71
N ARG A 187 -18.18 19.86 -1.81
CA ARG A 187 -17.59 20.02 -3.16
C ARG A 187 -16.61 21.19 -3.22
N ASN A 188 -16.88 22.29 -2.49
CA ASN A 188 -15.96 23.42 -2.39
C ASN A 188 -14.70 23.05 -1.59
N ALA A 189 -14.84 22.23 -0.54
CA ALA A 189 -13.71 21.74 0.23
C ALA A 189 -12.83 20.79 -0.60
N PHE A 190 -13.43 19.93 -1.41
CA PHE A 190 -12.70 19.03 -2.32
C PHE A 190 -11.94 19.84 -3.38
N ASP A 191 -12.60 20.78 -4.06
CA ASP A 191 -11.96 21.65 -5.04
C ASP A 191 -10.77 22.42 -4.45
N TRP A 192 -10.95 22.97 -3.24
CA TRP A 192 -9.88 23.66 -2.52
C TRP A 192 -8.71 22.72 -2.19
N ASP A 193 -8.96 21.51 -1.66
CA ASP A 193 -7.89 20.55 -1.33
C ASP A 193 -7.11 20.14 -2.60
N LEU A 194 -7.78 19.98 -3.74
CA LEU A 194 -7.15 19.63 -5.02
C LEU A 194 -6.23 20.74 -5.52
N HIS A 195 -6.74 21.97 -5.59
CA HIS A 195 -6.05 23.08 -6.22
C HIS A 195 -5.03 23.73 -5.30
N MET A 196 -5.37 23.95 -4.04
CA MET A 196 -4.54 24.69 -3.08
C MET A 196 -3.63 23.80 -2.25
N LYS A 197 -3.79 22.47 -2.32
CA LYS A 197 -2.83 21.55 -1.68
C LYS A 197 -2.19 20.60 -2.67
N LEU A 198 -2.94 19.67 -3.27
CA LEU A 198 -2.34 18.63 -4.12
C LEU A 198 -1.58 19.22 -5.32
N SER A 199 -2.21 20.17 -6.02
CA SER A 199 -1.60 20.80 -7.20
C SER A 199 -0.38 21.67 -6.83
N GLU A 200 -0.44 22.41 -5.72
CA GLU A 200 0.69 23.21 -5.22
C GLU A 200 1.86 22.33 -4.76
N ARG A 201 1.55 21.16 -4.17
CA ARG A 201 2.53 20.11 -3.79
C ARG A 201 3.06 19.31 -4.98
N GLY A 202 2.64 19.64 -6.20
CA GLY A 202 3.20 19.09 -7.45
C GLY A 202 2.33 18.06 -8.18
N PHE A 203 1.18 17.65 -7.62
CA PHE A 203 0.30 16.68 -8.27
C PHE A 203 -0.71 17.35 -9.22
N LYS A 204 -0.19 18.00 -10.26
CA LYS A 204 -0.99 18.79 -11.22
C LYS A 204 -1.79 17.97 -12.24
N ARG A 205 -1.59 16.65 -12.27
CA ARG A 205 -2.23 15.73 -13.22
C ARG A 205 -3.60 15.25 -12.76
N LEU A 206 -3.81 15.17 -11.45
CA LEU A 206 -5.08 14.73 -10.90
C LEU A 206 -6.17 15.75 -11.23
N ASN A 207 -7.21 15.31 -11.93
CA ASN A 207 -8.24 16.24 -12.39
C ASN A 207 -9.41 16.35 -11.40
N PRO A 208 -10.21 17.44 -11.47
CA PRO A 208 -11.32 17.67 -10.55
C PRO A 208 -12.41 16.59 -10.56
N HIS A 209 -12.61 15.90 -11.70
CA HIS A 209 -13.61 14.85 -11.81
C HIS A 209 -13.18 13.58 -11.08
N GLU A 210 -11.95 13.10 -11.32
CA GLU A 210 -11.37 11.92 -10.63
C GLU A 210 -11.35 12.14 -9.12
N TYR A 211 -10.80 13.27 -8.69
CA TYR A 211 -10.67 13.56 -7.27
C TYR A 211 -12.02 13.83 -6.60
N GLY A 212 -12.90 14.60 -7.25
CA GLY A 212 -14.22 14.92 -6.73
C GLY A 212 -15.11 13.69 -6.59
N ASP A 213 -15.08 12.77 -7.56
CA ASP A 213 -15.80 11.50 -7.48
C ASP A 213 -15.26 10.66 -6.33
N TRP A 214 -13.94 10.45 -6.27
CA TRP A 214 -13.33 9.66 -5.21
C TRP A 214 -13.64 10.22 -3.82
N ARG A 215 -13.53 11.53 -3.61
CA ARG A 215 -13.88 12.17 -2.32
C ARG A 215 -15.36 12.00 -1.97
N GLU A 216 -16.25 12.00 -2.96
CA GLU A 216 -17.69 11.86 -2.76
C GLU A 216 -18.10 10.42 -2.42
N ASN A 217 -17.56 9.42 -3.12
CA ASN A 217 -18.09 8.05 -3.09
C ASN A 217 -17.03 6.95 -2.92
N GLY A 218 -15.76 7.32 -2.75
CA GLY A 218 -14.64 6.38 -2.62
C GLY A 218 -14.27 5.65 -3.90
N LEU A 219 -14.74 6.08 -5.08
CA LEU A 219 -14.40 5.48 -6.37
C LEU A 219 -13.21 6.21 -7.00
N ALA A 220 -12.03 5.61 -6.96
CA ALA A 220 -10.80 6.22 -7.45
C ALA A 220 -10.64 6.05 -8.97
N PHE A 221 -10.74 4.81 -9.45
CA PHE A 221 -10.47 4.43 -10.84
C PHE A 221 -11.76 3.99 -11.52
N ARG A 222 -12.21 4.77 -12.51
CA ARG A 222 -13.32 4.40 -13.39
C ARG A 222 -12.76 3.83 -14.69
N LEU A 223 -12.67 2.51 -14.75
CA LEU A 223 -12.23 1.78 -15.94
C LEU A 223 -13.41 1.62 -16.91
N THR A 224 -13.09 1.50 -18.19
CA THR A 224 -14.10 1.57 -19.25
C THR A 224 -15.07 0.38 -19.20
N ARG A 225 -16.39 0.65 -19.28
CA ARG A 225 -17.48 -0.36 -19.38
C ARG A 225 -17.65 -1.27 -18.15
N GLN A 226 -17.40 -0.77 -16.96
CA GLN A 226 -17.60 -1.53 -15.72
C GLN A 226 -18.66 -0.89 -14.82
N ASP A 227 -19.49 -1.73 -14.21
CA ASP A 227 -20.43 -1.34 -13.16
C ASP A 227 -19.91 -1.76 -11.79
N TYR A 228 -19.63 -0.77 -10.94
CA TYR A 228 -19.11 -0.96 -9.59
C TYR A 228 -20.24 -1.12 -8.59
N THR A 229 -20.60 -2.36 -8.29
CA THR A 229 -21.78 -2.69 -7.46
C THR A 229 -21.45 -3.46 -6.19
N GLN A 230 -20.26 -4.07 -6.11
CA GLN A 230 -19.88 -4.91 -4.98
C GLN A 230 -18.95 -4.14 -4.04
N PRO A 231 -19.17 -4.19 -2.72
CA PRO A 231 -18.32 -3.47 -1.78
C PRO A 231 -16.92 -4.10 -1.73
N ASN A 232 -15.88 -3.28 -1.82
CA ASN A 232 -14.50 -3.72 -1.71
C ASN A 232 -14.16 -4.06 -0.26
N ARG A 233 -14.30 -5.34 0.09
CA ARG A 233 -14.03 -5.84 1.44
C ARG A 233 -12.55 -5.70 1.85
N THR A 234 -11.64 -5.50 0.91
CA THR A 234 -10.21 -5.31 1.21
C THR A 234 -9.90 -3.95 1.83
N LEU A 235 -10.84 -3.00 1.75
CA LEU A 235 -10.74 -1.68 2.39
C LEU A 235 -11.48 -1.62 3.74
N ALA A 236 -12.04 -2.74 4.18
CA ALA A 236 -12.68 -2.84 5.49
C ALA A 236 -11.65 -3.17 6.57
N SER A 237 -11.78 -2.52 7.71
CA SER A 237 -10.90 -2.72 8.85
C SER A 237 -11.66 -2.61 10.17
N ALA A 238 -11.15 -3.29 11.19
CA ALA A 238 -11.77 -3.26 12.52
C ALA A 238 -11.16 -2.13 13.35
N PHE A 239 -12.01 -1.26 13.90
CA PHE A 239 -11.59 -0.25 14.88
C PHE A 239 -12.30 -0.50 16.21
N VAL A 240 -11.54 -0.50 17.30
CA VAL A 240 -12.07 -0.70 18.64
C VAL A 240 -12.39 0.65 19.26
N PHE A 241 -13.69 0.91 19.42
CA PHE A 241 -14.18 2.08 20.14
C PHE A 241 -14.23 1.77 21.64
N GLN A 242 -13.84 2.75 22.44
CA GLN A 242 -14.11 2.74 23.87
C GLN A 242 -15.29 3.67 24.12
N ASN A 243 -16.39 3.09 24.57
CA ASN A 243 -17.60 3.83 24.90
C ASN A 243 -17.39 4.61 26.22
N SER A 244 -18.27 5.57 26.48
CA SER A 244 -18.24 6.39 27.71
C SER A 244 -18.39 5.59 29.00
N ASP A 245 -18.94 4.37 28.92
CA ASP A 245 -19.05 3.40 30.01
C ASP A 245 -17.80 2.52 30.20
N GLY A 246 -16.75 2.73 29.39
CA GLY A 246 -15.52 1.95 29.41
C GLY A 246 -15.58 0.64 28.61
N THR A 247 -16.72 0.29 28.03
CA THR A 247 -16.85 -0.92 27.20
C THR A 247 -16.12 -0.75 25.87
N LYS A 248 -15.41 -1.81 25.45
CA LYS A 248 -14.72 -1.85 24.16
C LYS A 248 -15.59 -2.56 23.13
N GLN A 249 -15.97 -1.86 22.07
CA GLN A 249 -16.73 -2.41 20.95
C GLN A 249 -15.92 -2.30 19.66
N ALA A 250 -15.59 -3.44 19.06
CA ALA A 250 -15.02 -3.47 17.73
C ALA A 250 -16.11 -3.20 16.68
N ARG A 251 -15.88 -2.23 15.79
CA ARG A 251 -16.73 -1.96 14.63
C ARG A 251 -15.89 -2.08 13.36
N ARG A 252 -16.41 -2.84 12.39
CA ARG A 252 -15.82 -2.92 11.06
C ARG A 252 -16.33 -1.73 10.23
N GLY A 253 -15.41 -1.03 9.58
CA GLY A 253 -15.70 0.15 8.78
C GLY A 253 -14.57 0.45 7.81
N TYR A 254 -14.59 1.64 7.22
CA TYR A 254 -13.49 2.19 6.44
C TYR A 254 -12.73 3.18 7.32
N TRP A 255 -11.47 2.89 7.61
CA TRP A 255 -10.61 3.71 8.48
C TRP A 255 -9.38 4.24 7.77
N GLY A 256 -9.42 4.31 6.44
CA GLY A 256 -8.36 4.83 5.61
C GLY A 256 -8.52 6.31 5.25
N ASP A 257 -7.69 6.72 4.30
CA ASP A 257 -7.60 8.07 3.78
C ASP A 257 -8.84 8.46 2.97
N ILE A 258 -9.41 9.62 3.30
CA ILE A 258 -10.53 10.23 2.59
C ILE A 258 -10.17 11.63 2.09
N ILE A 259 -8.88 11.98 2.05
CA ILE A 259 -8.41 13.30 1.62
C ILE A 259 -7.40 13.24 0.48
N THR A 260 -6.30 12.51 0.60
CA THR A 260 -5.20 12.60 -0.38
C THR A 260 -5.49 11.78 -1.63
N GLY A 261 -5.95 10.56 -1.41
CA GLY A 261 -6.30 9.62 -2.44
C GLY A 261 -5.14 8.73 -2.89
N PRO A 262 -5.49 7.60 -3.52
CA PRO A 262 -4.54 6.56 -3.91
C PRO A 262 -3.70 6.92 -5.14
N PHE A 263 -4.11 7.97 -5.86
CA PHE A 263 -3.63 8.30 -7.19
C PHE A 263 -2.13 8.54 -7.24
N ILE A 264 -1.51 8.95 -6.13
CA ILE A 264 -0.09 9.25 -6.11
C ILE A 264 0.79 8.01 -6.33
N ALA A 265 0.34 6.85 -5.86
CA ALA A 265 1.12 5.61 -5.89
C ALA A 265 1.54 5.24 -7.32
N HIS A 266 0.63 5.40 -8.28
CA HIS A 266 0.83 5.00 -9.69
C HIS A 266 0.48 6.08 -10.71
N GLY A 267 -0.14 7.19 -10.32
CA GLY A 267 -0.68 8.19 -11.24
C GLY A 267 0.02 9.54 -11.24
N LEU A 268 1.07 9.72 -10.43
CA LEU A 268 1.80 10.99 -10.38
C LEU A 268 2.65 11.20 -11.65
N LEU A 269 3.49 10.23 -11.98
CA LEU A 269 4.40 10.23 -13.12
C LEU A 269 4.42 8.86 -13.80
N PRO A 270 4.60 8.80 -15.14
CA PRO A 270 4.87 7.56 -15.83
C PRO A 270 6.17 6.94 -15.32
N ILE A 271 6.21 5.63 -15.23
CA ILE A 271 7.29 4.88 -14.58
C ILE A 271 8.64 5.04 -15.29
N ASP A 272 8.61 5.31 -16.59
CA ASP A 272 9.82 5.56 -17.39
C ASP A 272 10.14 7.04 -17.53
N ASN A 273 9.45 7.92 -16.79
CA ASN A 273 9.56 9.39 -16.73
C ASN A 273 9.47 10.17 -18.08
N ASP A 274 9.90 9.59 -19.20
CA ASP A 274 10.13 10.19 -20.52
C ASP A 274 9.13 9.71 -21.58
N ASP A 275 8.08 8.98 -21.20
CA ASP A 275 7.03 8.60 -22.16
C ASP A 275 6.31 9.87 -22.64
N SER A 276 6.64 10.28 -23.87
CA SER A 276 6.16 11.52 -24.48
C SER A 276 4.64 11.59 -24.59
N GLN A 277 3.95 10.45 -24.72
CA GLN A 277 2.48 10.42 -24.78
C GLN A 277 1.89 10.64 -23.38
N MET A 278 2.45 10.02 -22.36
CA MET A 278 2.01 10.19 -20.97
C MET A 278 2.35 11.58 -20.42
N GLN A 279 3.41 12.23 -20.91
CA GLN A 279 3.79 13.60 -20.53
C GLN A 279 3.14 14.70 -21.39
N ALA A 280 2.36 14.32 -22.42
CA ALA A 280 1.76 15.28 -23.33
C ALA A 280 0.85 16.29 -22.59
N LYS A 281 0.99 17.56 -22.96
CA LYS A 281 0.17 18.66 -22.44
C LYS A 281 -0.56 19.39 -23.57
N ALA A 282 -1.79 19.81 -23.28
CA ALA A 282 -2.57 20.72 -24.10
C ALA A 282 -3.09 21.85 -23.20
N ASN A 283 -2.87 23.11 -23.61
CA ASN A 283 -3.22 24.29 -22.81
C ASN A 283 -2.68 24.22 -21.36
N ASP A 284 -1.40 23.89 -21.22
CA ASP A 284 -0.68 23.70 -19.94
C ASP A 284 -1.25 22.63 -18.99
N LYS A 285 -2.23 21.83 -19.45
CA LYS A 285 -2.81 20.71 -18.70
C LYS A 285 -2.37 19.38 -19.29
N PHE A 286 -2.13 18.40 -18.44
CA PHE A 286 -1.85 17.04 -18.89
C PHE A 286 -3.04 16.48 -19.67
N VAL A 287 -2.77 15.89 -20.83
CA VAL A 287 -3.79 15.23 -21.66
C VAL A 287 -4.25 13.93 -21.01
N LYS A 288 -3.30 13.19 -20.43
CA LYS A 288 -3.54 11.92 -19.72
C LYS A 288 -3.76 12.16 -18.24
N THR A 289 -4.83 11.58 -17.70
CA THR A 289 -5.25 11.74 -16.31
C THR A 289 -4.40 10.90 -15.35
N ALA A 290 -4.67 11.00 -14.04
CA ALA A 290 -3.97 10.16 -13.06
C ALA A 290 -4.36 8.67 -13.21
N THR A 291 -5.62 8.39 -13.59
CA THR A 291 -6.09 7.03 -13.93
C THR A 291 -5.35 6.48 -15.16
N ASP A 292 -5.28 7.25 -16.25
CA ASP A 292 -4.56 6.82 -17.47
C ASP A 292 -3.11 6.43 -17.17
N VAL A 293 -2.41 7.24 -16.38
CA VAL A 293 -1.00 6.98 -16.00
C VAL A 293 -0.90 5.78 -15.05
N SER A 294 -1.88 5.60 -14.16
CA SER A 294 -1.93 4.43 -13.27
C SER A 294 -2.11 3.13 -14.06
N GLU A 295 -3.03 3.12 -15.04
CA GLU A 295 -3.22 1.97 -15.95
C GLU A 295 -1.94 1.68 -16.74
N TYR A 296 -1.33 2.71 -17.34
CA TYR A 296 -0.07 2.58 -18.06
C TYR A 296 1.03 1.96 -17.18
N ASN A 297 1.23 2.51 -15.98
CA ASN A 297 2.27 2.07 -15.07
C ASN A 297 2.05 0.63 -14.58
N VAL A 298 0.82 0.30 -14.17
CA VAL A 298 0.50 -1.06 -13.70
C VAL A 298 0.66 -2.07 -14.84
N LEU A 299 0.16 -1.79 -16.04
CA LEU A 299 0.34 -2.66 -17.20
C LEU A 299 1.81 -2.89 -17.54
N LYS A 300 2.61 -1.83 -17.52
CA LYS A 300 4.04 -1.91 -17.83
C LYS A 300 4.80 -2.71 -16.79
N LEU A 301 4.49 -2.50 -15.51
CA LEU A 301 5.02 -3.31 -14.42
C LEU A 301 4.63 -4.79 -14.53
N LEU A 302 3.36 -5.08 -14.84
CA LEU A 302 2.88 -6.44 -15.07
C LEU A 302 3.63 -7.11 -16.22
N SER A 303 3.88 -6.38 -17.31
CA SER A 303 4.63 -6.85 -18.47
C SER A 303 6.07 -7.17 -18.10
N HIS A 304 6.81 -6.23 -17.49
CA HIS A 304 8.20 -6.47 -17.09
C HIS A 304 8.34 -7.62 -16.08
N LEU A 305 7.36 -7.79 -15.18
CA LEU A 305 7.35 -8.90 -14.24
C LEU A 305 7.31 -10.28 -14.93
N GLN A 306 6.69 -10.39 -16.12
CA GLN A 306 6.65 -11.67 -16.87
C GLN A 306 8.04 -12.11 -17.35
N GLU A 307 8.98 -11.17 -17.47
CA GLU A 307 10.35 -11.43 -17.94
C GLU A 307 11.29 -11.79 -16.79
N GLN A 308 10.85 -11.64 -15.53
CA GLN A 308 11.69 -11.85 -14.36
C GLN A 308 11.75 -13.32 -13.93
N ASN A 309 12.97 -13.83 -13.80
CA ASN A 309 13.25 -15.21 -13.36
C ASN A 309 14.10 -15.26 -12.09
N ASN A 310 14.31 -14.12 -11.43
CA ASN A 310 15.10 -14.04 -10.21
C ASN A 310 14.37 -14.67 -9.03
N GLN A 311 15.15 -15.20 -8.08
CA GLN A 311 14.61 -15.78 -6.85
C GLN A 311 14.16 -14.69 -5.90
N ILE A 312 12.88 -14.73 -5.52
CA ILE A 312 12.23 -13.73 -4.67
C ILE A 312 11.78 -14.42 -3.38
N LYS A 313 12.17 -13.85 -2.24
CA LYS A 313 11.63 -14.22 -0.92
C LYS A 313 10.96 -13.00 -0.29
N ILE A 314 9.67 -13.10 0.06
CA ILE A 314 8.94 -12.09 0.83
C ILE A 314 8.76 -12.61 2.24
N ILE A 315 9.23 -11.88 3.25
CA ILE A 315 9.20 -12.28 4.65
C ILE A 315 8.31 -11.31 5.43
N LEU A 316 7.25 -11.83 6.05
CA LEU A 316 6.35 -11.03 6.88
C LEU A 316 6.83 -11.02 8.33
N LEU A 317 7.17 -9.84 8.85
CA LEU A 317 7.62 -9.66 10.24
C LEU A 317 6.43 -9.51 11.18
N PRO A 318 6.52 -9.97 12.44
CA PRO A 318 5.44 -9.76 13.42
C PRO A 318 5.17 -8.27 13.63
N LEU A 319 3.92 -7.93 13.96
CA LEU A 319 3.58 -6.56 14.31
C LEU A 319 4.44 -6.09 15.48
N ASN A 320 4.89 -4.83 15.41
CA ASN A 320 5.68 -4.15 16.44
C ASN A 320 6.99 -4.88 16.78
N SER A 321 7.59 -5.60 15.83
CA SER A 321 8.86 -6.33 16.03
C SER A 321 10.10 -5.49 15.77
N ILE A 322 9.99 -4.17 15.57
CA ILE A 322 11.16 -3.33 15.27
C ILE A 322 12.21 -3.36 16.39
N THR A 323 11.77 -3.32 17.65
CA THR A 323 12.67 -3.42 18.82
C THR A 323 13.36 -4.78 18.86
N ASP A 324 12.64 -5.85 18.50
CA ASP A 324 13.23 -7.18 18.42
C ASP A 324 14.28 -7.27 17.30
N LEU A 325 14.04 -6.59 16.18
CA LEU A 325 14.94 -6.55 15.04
C LEU A 325 16.21 -5.74 15.35
N CYS A 326 16.07 -4.61 16.05
CA CYS A 326 17.17 -3.71 16.39
C CYS A 326 17.97 -4.15 17.64
N THR A 327 17.54 -5.21 18.34
CA THR A 327 18.26 -5.76 19.48
C THR A 327 19.07 -7.00 19.10
N ALA A 328 20.35 -7.02 19.46
CA ALA A 328 21.23 -8.19 19.25
C ALA A 328 20.86 -9.42 20.12
N SER A 329 19.82 -9.31 20.97
CA SER A 329 19.42 -10.33 21.94
C SER A 329 18.63 -11.48 21.33
N LYS A 330 18.02 -11.30 20.15
CA LYS A 330 17.30 -12.37 19.45
C LYS A 330 18.15 -12.96 18.33
N GLU A 331 18.67 -14.16 18.55
CA GLU A 331 19.55 -14.86 17.60
C GLU A 331 18.99 -14.93 16.17
N ARG A 332 17.67 -15.10 16.02
CA ARG A 332 16.98 -15.14 14.72
C ARG A 332 17.11 -13.87 13.87
N TYR A 333 17.45 -12.72 14.46
CA TYR A 333 17.60 -11.44 13.75
C TYR A 333 19.05 -10.97 13.68
N ARG A 334 19.96 -11.57 14.45
CA ARG A 334 21.35 -11.12 14.65
C ARG A 334 22.21 -11.11 13.37
N HIS A 335 21.79 -11.81 12.33
CA HIS A 335 22.49 -11.94 11.04
C HIS A 335 21.77 -11.22 9.90
N LEU A 336 20.72 -10.45 10.20
CA LEU A 336 19.97 -9.68 9.22
C LEU A 336 20.58 -8.29 9.10
N GLN A 337 21.42 -8.12 8.09
CA GLN A 337 21.82 -6.80 7.59
C GLN A 337 21.05 -6.52 6.30
N PHE A 338 20.53 -5.30 6.19
CA PHE A 338 19.76 -4.85 5.04
C PHE A 338 20.61 -3.94 4.18
N ASP A 339 20.55 -4.17 2.86
CA ASP A 339 21.18 -3.33 1.85
C ASP A 339 20.39 -2.02 1.67
N LEU A 340 19.08 -2.05 1.91
CA LEU A 340 18.24 -0.85 1.94
C LEU A 340 17.09 -1.00 2.92
N ILE A 341 16.80 0.10 3.63
CA ILE A 341 15.66 0.22 4.51
C ILE A 341 14.77 1.36 3.99
N TYR A 342 13.49 1.08 3.77
CA TYR A 342 12.45 2.07 3.47
C TYR A 342 11.57 2.26 4.70
N VAL A 343 11.30 3.51 5.08
CA VAL A 343 10.39 3.85 6.18
C VAL A 343 9.29 4.78 5.67
N GLY A 344 8.07 4.28 5.66
CA GLY A 344 6.87 5.03 5.33
C GLY A 344 6.54 6.07 6.40
N CYS A 345 5.87 7.15 6.00
CA CYS A 345 5.75 8.35 6.84
C CYS A 345 5.02 8.06 8.16
N GLY A 346 4.09 7.11 8.16
CA GLY A 346 3.30 6.69 9.33
C GLY A 346 4.10 6.00 10.43
N LEU A 347 5.24 5.37 10.12
CA LEU A 347 6.05 4.59 11.08
C LEU A 347 7.45 5.18 11.35
N THR A 348 7.69 6.42 10.93
CA THR A 348 8.97 7.12 11.18
C THR A 348 9.29 7.36 12.66
N HIS A 349 8.32 7.24 13.57
CA HIS A 349 8.59 7.28 15.00
C HIS A 349 9.53 6.15 15.47
N TYR A 350 9.52 4.99 14.79
CA TYR A 350 10.42 3.87 15.10
C TYR A 350 11.91 4.23 14.97
N LEU A 351 12.28 5.13 14.07
CA LEU A 351 13.65 5.61 13.96
C LEU A 351 14.10 6.29 15.27
N ASN A 352 13.25 7.17 15.80
CA ASN A 352 13.53 7.89 17.04
C ASN A 352 13.53 6.96 18.26
N GLU A 353 12.62 5.98 18.31
CA GLU A 353 12.51 5.04 19.43
C GLU A 353 13.73 4.11 19.54
N GLN A 354 14.28 3.68 18.40
CA GLN A 354 15.44 2.79 18.38
C GLN A 354 16.77 3.56 18.44
N GLY A 355 16.81 4.83 17.99
CA GLY A 355 18.00 5.67 18.05
C GLY A 355 19.19 5.07 17.30
N GLU A 356 20.36 5.07 17.93
CA GLU A 356 21.60 4.51 17.36
C GLU A 356 21.49 3.00 17.09
N ASN A 357 20.67 2.26 17.84
CA ASN A 357 20.49 0.82 17.63
C ASN A 357 19.87 0.50 16.27
N PHE A 358 19.15 1.45 15.67
CA PHE A 358 18.56 1.27 14.34
C PHE A 358 19.66 1.08 13.29
N SER A 359 20.63 1.99 13.23
CA SER A 359 21.71 1.88 12.25
C SER A 359 22.74 0.82 12.66
N SER A 360 23.14 0.75 13.92
CA SER A 360 24.21 -0.17 14.32
C SER A 360 23.87 -1.66 14.19
N SER A 361 22.58 -2.01 14.27
CA SER A 361 22.16 -3.42 14.36
C SER A 361 21.71 -4.03 13.04
N ILE A 362 21.05 -3.27 12.17
CA ILE A 362 20.33 -3.83 11.01
C ILE A 362 20.76 -3.25 9.66
N MET A 363 21.56 -2.18 9.65
CA MET A 363 22.08 -1.57 8.43
C MET A 363 23.40 -2.24 8.02
N SER A 364 23.55 -2.59 6.74
CA SER A 364 24.85 -2.99 6.18
C SER A 364 25.77 -1.77 6.02
N LYS A 365 27.07 -1.99 5.82
CA LYS A 365 28.10 -0.94 5.77
C LYS A 365 27.82 0.14 4.71
N ASP A 366 27.24 -0.24 3.59
CA ASP A 366 26.91 0.65 2.46
C ASP A 366 25.39 0.69 2.22
N SER A 367 24.61 0.52 3.31
CA SER A 367 23.16 0.49 3.21
C SER A 367 22.56 1.87 2.97
N THR A 368 21.44 1.88 2.25
CA THR A 368 20.68 3.09 1.98
C THR A 368 19.43 3.16 2.85
N LEU A 369 19.15 4.31 3.46
CA LEU A 369 17.90 4.58 4.15
C LEU A 369 17.05 5.54 3.32
N ILE A 370 15.83 5.12 2.97
CA ILE A 370 14.83 5.95 2.29
C ILE A 370 13.70 6.27 3.25
N LEU A 371 13.42 7.56 3.42
CA LEU A 371 12.33 8.05 4.24
C LEU A 371 11.24 8.63 3.36
N GLU A 372 10.01 8.15 3.54
CA GLU A 372 8.85 8.74 2.88
C GLU A 372 8.47 10.05 3.57
N LEU A 373 8.55 11.15 2.82
CA LEU A 373 8.11 12.44 3.30
C LEU A 373 6.58 12.54 3.25
N PRO A 374 5.93 13.18 4.24
CA PRO A 374 4.48 13.35 4.27
C PRO A 374 4.03 14.51 3.37
N THR A 375 4.76 14.77 2.27
CA THR A 375 4.52 15.88 1.34
C THR A 375 3.07 15.91 0.88
N PHE A 376 2.46 14.75 0.65
CA PHE A 376 1.07 14.65 0.22
C PHE A 376 0.08 14.36 1.35
N LEU A 377 0.51 14.32 2.62
CA LEU A 377 -0.41 14.24 3.76
C LEU A 377 -1.09 15.60 3.95
N LEU A 378 -2.30 15.73 3.44
CA LEU A 378 -2.98 17.02 3.28
C LEU A 378 -3.45 17.69 4.59
N ASP A 379 -3.50 16.95 5.69
CA ASP A 379 -3.82 17.50 7.01
C ASP A 379 -2.61 18.22 7.66
N LEU A 380 -1.39 18.02 7.14
CA LEU A 380 -0.21 18.74 7.60
C LEU A 380 -0.10 20.12 6.96
N LYS A 381 0.23 21.11 7.79
CA LYS A 381 0.62 22.47 7.35
C LYS A 381 2.07 22.51 6.89
N ASN A 382 2.42 23.51 6.08
CA ASN A 382 3.79 23.68 5.56
C ASN A 382 4.85 23.73 6.68
N ASP A 383 4.58 24.46 7.77
CA ASP A 383 5.50 24.52 8.92
C ASP A 383 5.74 23.14 9.56
N GLN A 384 4.75 22.25 9.54
CA GLN A 384 4.87 20.88 10.05
C GLN A 384 5.68 19.99 9.11
N LEU A 385 5.58 20.22 7.79
CA LEU A 385 6.42 19.54 6.79
C LEU A 385 7.89 19.93 6.97
N GLU A 386 8.18 21.23 7.12
CA GLU A 386 9.55 21.71 7.35
C GLU A 386 10.15 21.16 8.66
N GLN A 387 9.35 21.06 9.72
CA GLN A 387 9.79 20.46 10.98
C GLN A 387 10.06 18.96 10.84
N TYR A 388 9.27 18.26 10.01
CA TYR A 388 9.46 16.84 9.74
C TYR A 388 10.79 16.57 9.04
N GLU A 389 11.10 17.33 7.98
CA GLU A 389 12.38 17.21 7.26
C GLU A 389 13.58 17.47 8.18
N LYS A 390 13.50 18.50 9.04
CA LYS A 390 14.56 18.81 10.02
C LYS A 390 14.75 17.70 11.06
N ARG A 391 13.69 17.00 11.44
CA ARG A 391 13.74 15.96 12.48
C ARG A 391 14.55 14.73 12.06
N PHE A 392 14.55 14.40 10.77
CA PHE A 392 15.19 13.18 10.27
C PHE A 392 16.48 13.43 9.48
N PHE A 393 16.96 14.69 9.43
CA PHE A 393 18.26 15.04 8.85
C PHE A 393 19.45 14.30 9.52
N LEU A 394 19.27 13.79 10.74
CA LEU A 394 20.29 12.99 11.46
C LEU A 394 20.47 11.57 10.90
N TYR A 395 19.56 11.11 10.05
CA TYR A 395 19.57 9.76 9.46
C TYR A 395 19.84 9.75 7.95
N ALA A 396 19.99 10.94 7.33
CA ALA A 396 20.39 11.14 5.94
C ALA A 396 21.90 11.45 5.89
#